data_AF-A0A843UZ41-F1
#
_entry.id   AF-A0A843UZ41-F1
#
_cell.length_a   1.000
_cell.length_b   1.000
_cell.length_c   1.000
_cell.angle_alpha   90.00
_cell.angle_beta   90.00
_cell.angle_gamma   90.00
#
_symmetry.space_group_name_H-M   'P 1'
#
loop_
_entity.id
_entity.type
_entity.pdbx_description
1 polymer ?
#
loop_
_entity_poly.entity_id
_entity_poly.type
_entity_poly.pdbx_seq_one_letter_code
_entity_poly.pdbx_strand_id
1 'polypeptide(L)'
;MACRGCLECLLKLLNFLLTVSGLAMVGYGIYLFVEWKRTVSGTSNDDLISPMIHSPEILALGRPMLMLVTLSESILDKLPRAWFIYLFIGVGAILFFISCVGCIGATTRNGCCLSFYSFLLILLILAQLGCAAFIFFDHDWKDLIPADKTGDFDMVYDFLKENWKIIKWVALGIVISERNRKTIT
;
A
#
# COMPACT_ATOMS: atom_id res chain seq x y z
N MET A 1 -5.32 23.52 -30.65
CA MET A 1 -6.35 23.22 -29.61
C MET A 1 -6.70 21.72 -29.45
N ALA A 2 -6.02 20.77 -30.12
CA ALA A 2 -6.42 19.35 -30.11
C ALA A 2 -6.25 18.60 -28.76
N CYS A 3 -5.46 19.11 -27.82
CA CYS A 3 -5.01 18.32 -26.66
C CYS A 3 -6.09 18.02 -25.60
N ARG A 4 -7.24 18.73 -25.58
CA ARG A 4 -8.26 18.54 -24.52
C ARG A 4 -8.86 17.13 -24.51
N GLY A 5 -9.23 16.57 -25.66
CA GLY A 5 -9.77 15.20 -25.74
C GLY A 5 -8.75 14.12 -25.38
N CYS A 6 -7.47 14.32 -25.76
CA CYS A 6 -6.39 13.41 -25.40
C CYS A 6 -6.16 13.37 -23.89
N LEU A 7 -6.13 14.53 -23.22
CA LEU A 7 -5.95 14.61 -21.77
C LEU A 7 -7.15 14.03 -21.00
N GLU A 8 -8.38 14.21 -21.49
CA GLU A 8 -9.57 13.61 -20.87
C GLU A 8 -9.58 12.07 -20.99
N CYS A 9 -9.18 11.54 -22.16
CA CYS A 9 -9.01 10.11 -22.38
C CYS A 9 -7.91 9.52 -21.48
N LEU A 10 -6.75 10.18 -21.42
CA LEU A 10 -5.62 9.78 -20.58
C LEU A 10 -5.97 9.84 -19.08
N LEU A 11 -6.73 10.84 -18.64
CA LEU A 11 -7.23 10.92 -17.27
C LEU A 11 -8.19 9.76 -16.93
N LYS A 12 -9.10 9.42 -17.84
CA LYS A 12 -10.01 8.26 -17.69
C LYS A 12 -9.23 6.94 -17.62
N LEU A 13 -8.21 6.77 -18.47
CA LEU A 13 -7.33 5.59 -18.46
C LEU A 13 -6.50 5.49 -17.18
N LEU A 14 -5.92 6.59 -16.68
CA LEU A 14 -5.15 6.60 -15.43
C LEU A 14 -6.03 6.26 -14.21
N ASN A 15 -7.26 6.78 -14.12
CA ASN A 15 -8.18 6.36 -13.06
C ASN A 15 -8.61 4.89 -13.22
N PHE A 16 -8.83 4.39 -14.43
CA PHE A 16 -9.09 2.96 -14.62
C PHE A 16 -7.93 2.09 -14.07
N LEU A 17 -6.68 2.44 -14.39
CA LEU A 17 -5.49 1.76 -13.86
C LEU A 17 -5.39 1.88 -12.32
N LEU A 18 -5.62 3.06 -11.74
CA LEU A 18 -5.66 3.27 -10.28
C LEU A 18 -6.73 2.43 -9.58
N THR A 19 -7.88 2.22 -10.23
CA THR A 19 -8.95 1.35 -9.74
C THR A 19 -8.49 -0.10 -9.69
N VAL A 20 -7.89 -0.59 -10.78
CA VAL A 20 -7.39 -1.96 -10.90
C VAL A 20 -6.25 -2.22 -9.93
N SER A 21 -5.28 -1.29 -9.78
CA SER A 21 -4.21 -1.42 -8.80
C SER A 21 -4.71 -1.34 -7.36
N GLY A 22 -5.67 -0.46 -7.06
CA GLY A 22 -6.28 -0.36 -5.72
C GLY A 22 -6.99 -1.65 -5.31
N LEU A 23 -7.81 -2.22 -6.21
CA LEU A 23 -8.47 -3.51 -6.01
C LEU A 23 -7.47 -4.67 -5.86
N ALA A 24 -6.40 -4.68 -6.68
CA ALA A 24 -5.35 -5.69 -6.58
C ALA A 24 -4.59 -5.59 -5.24
N MET A 25 -4.25 -4.38 -4.78
CA MET A 25 -3.61 -4.17 -3.48
C MET A 25 -4.49 -4.59 -2.30
N VAL A 26 -5.79 -4.24 -2.32
CA VAL A 26 -6.73 -4.66 -1.27
C VAL A 26 -6.92 -6.18 -1.29
N GLY A 27 -7.12 -6.80 -2.45
CA GLY A 27 -7.28 -8.25 -2.59
C GLY A 27 -6.04 -9.03 -2.13
N TYR A 28 -4.85 -8.60 -2.56
CA TYR A 28 -3.58 -9.20 -2.15
C TYR A 28 -3.27 -8.98 -0.67
N GLY A 29 -3.57 -7.80 -0.13
CA GLY A 29 -3.45 -7.52 1.30
C GLY A 29 -4.38 -8.38 2.15
N ILE A 30 -5.62 -8.61 1.72
CA ILE A 30 -6.56 -9.54 2.38
C ILE A 30 -6.04 -10.98 2.31
N TYR A 31 -5.47 -11.40 1.18
CA TYR A 31 -4.82 -12.71 1.05
C TYR A 31 -3.66 -12.87 2.05
N LEU A 32 -2.75 -11.89 2.12
CA LEU A 32 -1.65 -11.87 3.09
C LEU A 32 -2.16 -11.89 4.54
N PHE A 33 -3.23 -11.15 4.86
CA PHE A 33 -3.84 -11.16 6.20
C PHE A 33 -4.43 -12.54 6.55
N VAL A 34 -5.07 -13.21 5.60
CA VAL A 34 -5.58 -14.58 5.79
C VAL A 34 -4.42 -15.55 6.04
N GLU A 35 -3.36 -15.51 5.23
CA GLU A 35 -2.22 -16.44 5.37
C GLU A 35 -1.40 -16.18 6.65
N TRP A 36 -1.20 -14.91 7.00
CA TRP A 36 -0.62 -14.52 8.29
C TRP A 36 -1.43 -15.06 9.47
N LYS A 37 -2.76 -15.02 9.39
CA LYS A 37 -3.62 -15.62 10.43
C LYS A 37 -3.54 -17.14 10.46
N ARG A 38 -3.38 -17.82 9.30
CA ARG A 38 -3.20 -19.28 9.22
C ARG A 38 -1.90 -19.73 9.88
N THR A 39 -0.77 -19.08 9.57
CA THR A 39 0.52 -19.39 10.20
C THR A 39 0.49 -19.15 11.71
N VAL A 40 -0.07 -18.02 12.15
CA VAL A 40 -0.31 -17.70 13.58
C VAL A 40 -1.13 -18.78 14.31
N SER A 41 -2.17 -19.32 13.66
CA SER A 41 -3.00 -20.40 14.23
C SER A 41 -2.45 -21.81 14.01
N GLY A 42 -1.35 -21.96 13.26
CA GLY A 42 -0.61 -23.21 13.12
C GLY A 42 0.30 -23.42 14.33
N THR A 43 1.21 -22.47 14.57
CA THR A 43 2.20 -22.52 15.67
C THR A 43 1.58 -22.77 17.04
N SER A 44 0.39 -22.22 17.31
CA SER A 44 -0.33 -22.43 18.57
C SER A 44 -0.77 -23.88 18.85
N ASN A 45 -0.68 -24.78 17.87
CA ASN A 45 -1.02 -26.20 18.05
C ASN A 45 0.23 -27.08 18.25
N ASP A 46 1.38 -26.66 17.73
CA ASP A 46 2.62 -27.44 17.73
C ASP A 46 3.40 -27.29 19.07
N ASP A 47 3.28 -26.14 19.74
CA ASP A 47 3.95 -25.83 21.02
C ASP A 47 3.39 -26.58 22.26
N LEU A 48 2.41 -27.49 22.11
CA LEU A 48 1.66 -28.09 23.23
C LEU A 48 1.84 -29.62 23.42
N ILE A 49 2.80 -30.26 22.74
CA ILE A 49 3.09 -31.69 23.00
C ILE A 49 4.03 -31.85 24.20
N SER A 50 3.44 -31.93 25.40
CA SER A 50 3.87 -32.67 26.62
C SER A 50 3.78 -31.84 27.92
N PRO A 51 3.28 -32.39 29.05
CA PRO A 51 2.02 -33.14 29.22
C PRO A 51 1.20 -32.69 30.47
N MET A 52 -0.04 -33.18 30.64
CA MET A 52 -0.97 -32.92 31.78
C MET A 52 -1.46 -31.45 31.89
N ILE A 53 -2.67 -31.11 32.36
CA ILE A 53 -3.69 -31.77 33.23
C ILE A 53 -5.13 -31.50 32.67
N HIS A 54 -6.04 -32.48 32.84
CA HIS A 54 -7.52 -32.47 32.77
C HIS A 54 -8.38 -31.46 31.95
N SER A 55 -9.23 -32.08 31.11
CA SER A 55 -10.53 -31.68 30.52
C SER A 55 -11.69 -31.51 31.55
N PRO A 56 -12.98 -31.27 31.18
CA PRO A 56 -13.61 -30.87 29.88
C PRO A 56 -14.65 -29.71 29.93
N GLU A 57 -14.93 -29.08 28.77
CA GLU A 57 -16.19 -28.41 28.34
C GLU A 57 -16.86 -27.31 29.23
N ILE A 58 -18.05 -26.85 28.80
CA ILE A 58 -19.03 -25.91 29.42
C ILE A 58 -18.84 -24.39 29.12
N LEU A 59 -19.97 -23.71 28.82
CA LEU A 59 -20.14 -22.25 28.53
C LEU A 59 -19.42 -21.73 27.25
N ALA A 60 -19.94 -21.88 26.03
CA ALA A 60 -21.28 -21.55 25.52
C ALA A 60 -21.66 -20.04 25.53
N LEU A 61 -21.61 -19.44 24.33
CA LEU A 61 -22.65 -18.55 23.78
C LEU A 61 -23.07 -17.32 24.64
N GLY A 62 -22.16 -16.37 24.91
CA GLY A 62 -22.52 -15.17 25.70
C GLY A 62 -21.75 -13.86 25.49
N ARG A 63 -20.61 -13.81 24.77
CA ARG A 63 -19.76 -12.59 24.72
C ARG A 63 -19.08 -12.30 23.36
N PRO A 64 -19.81 -11.79 22.35
CA PRO A 64 -19.18 -11.18 21.16
C PRO A 64 -18.25 -10.00 21.54
N MET A 65 -18.62 -9.25 22.58
CA MET A 65 -17.92 -8.03 23.00
C MET A 65 -16.56 -8.27 23.69
N LEU A 66 -16.38 -9.36 24.46
CA LEU A 66 -15.08 -9.64 25.10
C LEU A 66 -14.09 -10.32 24.15
N MET A 67 -14.57 -11.09 23.18
CA MET A 67 -13.71 -11.60 22.11
C MET A 67 -13.13 -10.45 21.26
N LEU A 68 -13.90 -9.37 21.05
CA LEU A 68 -13.40 -8.15 20.41
C LEU A 68 -12.31 -7.45 21.23
N VAL A 69 -12.47 -7.35 22.56
CA VAL A 69 -11.45 -6.70 23.43
C VAL A 69 -10.17 -7.53 23.53
N THR A 70 -10.27 -8.85 23.68
CA THR A 70 -9.09 -9.73 23.70
C THR A 70 -8.43 -9.88 22.32
N LEU A 71 -9.19 -9.79 21.22
CA LEU A 71 -8.64 -9.57 19.90
C LEU A 71 -7.98 -8.19 19.77
N SER A 72 -8.50 -7.13 20.38
CA SER A 72 -7.91 -5.80 20.31
C SER A 72 -6.50 -5.78 20.90
N GLU A 73 -6.32 -6.27 22.12
CA GLU A 73 -5.00 -6.36 22.76
C GLU A 73 -4.04 -7.24 21.94
N SER A 74 -4.47 -8.45 21.55
CA SER A 74 -3.61 -9.39 20.81
C SER A 74 -3.38 -9.02 19.33
N ILE A 75 -4.19 -8.13 18.76
CA ILE A 75 -3.93 -7.47 17.46
C ILE A 75 -3.00 -6.27 17.65
N LEU A 76 -3.10 -5.51 18.76
CA LEU A 76 -2.15 -4.43 19.06
C LEU A 76 -0.72 -4.95 19.31
N ASP A 77 -0.55 -6.00 20.12
CA ASP A 77 0.76 -6.64 20.33
C ASP A 77 1.32 -7.31 19.06
N LYS A 78 0.45 -7.71 18.13
CA LYS A 78 0.84 -8.22 16.82
C LYS A 78 0.90 -7.13 15.74
N LEU A 79 0.50 -5.90 16.03
CA LEU A 79 0.53 -4.79 15.08
C LEU A 79 1.95 -4.48 14.64
N PRO A 80 3.00 -4.42 15.51
CA PRO A 80 4.39 -4.29 15.06
C PRO A 80 4.83 -5.37 14.06
N ARG A 81 4.21 -6.55 14.09
CA ARG A 81 4.53 -7.70 13.22
C ARG A 81 3.64 -7.81 11.98
N ALA A 82 2.59 -7.00 11.86
CA ALA A 82 1.60 -7.05 10.77
C ALA A 82 1.20 -5.67 10.19
N TRP A 83 1.72 -4.57 10.75
CA TRP A 83 1.40 -3.19 10.35
C TRP A 83 1.52 -2.95 8.86
N PHE A 84 2.57 -3.49 8.23
CA PHE A 84 2.76 -3.43 6.78
C PHE A 84 1.56 -3.96 5.98
N ILE A 85 0.92 -5.05 6.41
CA ILE A 85 -0.26 -5.63 5.75
C ILE A 85 -1.45 -4.65 5.87
N TYR A 86 -1.67 -4.08 7.05
CA TYR A 86 -2.73 -3.09 7.28
C TYR A 86 -2.49 -1.78 6.50
N LEU A 87 -1.24 -1.30 6.43
CA LEU A 87 -0.86 -0.14 5.64
C LEU A 87 -1.04 -0.41 4.13
N PHE A 88 -0.68 -1.61 3.65
CA PHE A 88 -0.84 -2.00 2.25
C PHE A 88 -2.32 -2.05 1.83
N ILE A 89 -3.18 -2.66 2.66
CA ILE A 89 -4.65 -2.62 2.47
C ILE A 89 -5.17 -1.19 2.52
N GLY A 90 -4.72 -0.39 3.50
CA GLY A 90 -5.15 1.01 3.68
C GLY A 90 -4.82 1.90 2.48
N VAL A 91 -3.58 1.82 1.97
CA VAL A 91 -3.14 2.53 0.76
C VAL A 91 -3.95 2.06 -0.46
N GLY A 92 -4.15 0.75 -0.62
CA GLY A 92 -4.99 0.21 -1.71
C GLY A 92 -6.43 0.74 -1.67
N ALA A 93 -7.04 0.82 -0.48
CA ALA A 93 -8.38 1.35 -0.29
C ALA A 93 -8.47 2.87 -0.54
N ILE A 94 -7.45 3.64 -0.13
CA ILE A 94 -7.34 5.08 -0.42
C ILE A 94 -7.21 5.31 -1.94
N LEU A 95 -6.36 4.56 -2.64
CA LEU A 95 -6.22 4.63 -4.10
C LEU A 95 -7.53 4.31 -4.82
N PHE A 96 -8.25 3.27 -4.38
CA PHE A 96 -9.57 2.92 -4.90
C PHE A 96 -10.60 4.04 -4.68
N PHE A 97 -10.65 4.63 -3.48
CA PHE A 97 -11.57 5.73 -3.17
C PHE A 97 -11.28 6.98 -4.02
N ILE A 98 -10.02 7.40 -4.11
CA ILE A 98 -9.61 8.56 -4.92
C ILE A 98 -9.94 8.32 -6.40
N SER A 99 -9.75 7.10 -6.89
CA SER A 99 -10.11 6.73 -8.26
C SER A 99 -11.62 6.75 -8.53
N CYS A 100 -12.45 6.27 -7.59
CA CYS A 100 -13.90 6.40 -7.68
C CYS A 100 -14.34 7.87 -7.77
N VAL A 101 -13.77 8.75 -6.94
CA VAL A 101 -14.00 10.20 -7.02
C VAL A 101 -13.50 10.79 -8.36
N GLY A 102 -12.38 10.30 -8.90
CA GLY A 102 -11.86 10.69 -10.21
C GLY A 102 -12.75 10.29 -11.38
N CYS A 103 -13.28 9.07 -11.37
CA CYS A 103 -14.24 8.58 -12.37
C CYS A 103 -15.54 9.40 -12.35
N ILE A 104 -16.04 9.76 -11.15
CA ILE A 104 -17.19 10.65 -11.00
C ILE A 104 -16.86 12.06 -11.50
N GLY A 105 -15.72 12.64 -11.10
CA GLY A 105 -15.28 13.97 -11.56
C GLY A 105 -15.16 14.08 -13.09
N ALA A 106 -14.58 13.05 -13.72
CA ALA A 106 -14.41 12.95 -15.17
C ALA A 106 -15.70 12.65 -15.95
N THR A 107 -16.77 12.23 -15.27
CA THR A 107 -18.08 11.92 -15.89
C THR A 107 -19.09 13.04 -15.67
N THR A 108 -19.22 13.53 -14.43
CA THR A 108 -20.22 14.53 -14.03
C THR A 108 -19.88 15.95 -14.53
N ARG A 109 -18.63 16.23 -14.90
CA ARG A 109 -18.14 17.54 -15.39
C ARG A 109 -18.41 18.72 -14.42
N ASN A 110 -18.73 18.41 -13.16
CA ASN A 110 -18.97 19.36 -12.09
C ASN A 110 -17.64 19.85 -11.49
N GLY A 111 -17.41 21.16 -11.51
CA GLY A 111 -16.20 21.78 -10.97
C GLY A 111 -15.94 21.50 -9.49
N CYS A 112 -16.98 21.28 -8.68
CA CYS A 112 -16.84 20.94 -7.26
C CYS A 112 -16.19 19.55 -7.08
N CYS A 113 -16.70 18.52 -7.77
CA CYS A 113 -16.13 17.18 -7.75
C CYS A 113 -14.70 17.15 -8.30
N LEU A 114 -14.43 17.91 -9.38
CA LEU A 114 -13.10 18.01 -9.97
C LEU A 114 -12.09 18.74 -9.06
N SER A 115 -12.54 19.76 -8.32
CA SER A 115 -11.72 20.46 -7.32
C SER A 115 -11.36 19.53 -6.15
N PHE A 116 -12.33 18.80 -5.61
CA PHE A 116 -12.09 17.82 -4.54
C PHE A 116 -11.17 16.68 -4.99
N TYR A 117 -11.34 16.16 -6.20
CA TYR A 117 -10.42 15.21 -6.83
C TYR A 117 -8.99 15.77 -6.96
N SER A 118 -8.86 17.03 -7.38
CA SER A 118 -7.55 17.69 -7.52
C SER A 118 -6.86 17.86 -6.16
N PHE A 119 -7.61 18.18 -5.10
CA PHE A 119 -7.10 18.22 -3.73
C PHE A 119 -6.63 16.84 -3.25
N LEU A 120 -7.39 15.78 -3.50
CA LEU A 120 -6.99 14.40 -3.18
C LEU A 120 -5.72 13.96 -3.93
N LEU A 121 -5.56 14.34 -5.21
CA LEU A 121 -4.32 14.09 -5.96
C LEU A 121 -3.12 14.86 -5.38
N ILE A 122 -3.30 16.11 -4.95
CA ILE A 122 -2.24 16.89 -4.29
C ILE A 122 -1.81 16.23 -2.98
N LEU A 123 -2.77 15.74 -2.16
CA LEU A 123 -2.44 14.98 -0.96
C LEU A 123 -1.71 13.67 -1.27
N LEU A 124 -2.08 12.95 -2.33
CA LEU A 124 -1.37 11.75 -2.79
C LEU A 124 0.08 12.06 -3.18
N ILE A 125 0.31 13.14 -3.92
CA ILE A 125 1.65 13.57 -4.35
C ILE A 125 2.49 14.01 -3.14
N LEU A 126 1.91 14.75 -2.19
CA LEU A 126 2.58 15.12 -0.95
C LEU A 126 2.91 13.91 -0.07
N ALA A 127 2.03 12.91 0.00
CA ALA A 127 2.29 11.65 0.70
C ALA A 127 3.42 10.85 0.04
N GLN A 128 3.44 10.74 -1.29
CA GLN A 128 4.52 10.09 -2.04
C GLN A 128 5.86 10.81 -1.86
N LEU A 129 5.87 12.15 -1.92
CA LEU A 129 7.06 12.96 -1.66
C LEU A 129 7.54 12.81 -0.20
N GLY A 130 6.62 12.77 0.76
CA GLY A 130 6.93 12.52 2.17
C GLY A 130 7.56 11.15 2.41
N CYS A 131 6.98 10.09 1.83
CA CYS A 131 7.53 8.73 1.89
C CYS A 131 8.90 8.64 1.21
N ALA A 132 9.07 9.26 0.04
CA ALA A 132 10.35 9.28 -0.67
C ALA A 132 11.44 10.06 0.09
N ALA A 133 11.09 11.19 0.71
CA ALA A 133 12.01 11.94 1.57
C ALA A 133 12.39 11.15 2.83
N PHE A 134 11.41 10.53 3.50
CA PHE A 134 11.62 9.61 4.62
C PHE A 134 12.60 8.50 4.24
N ILE A 135 12.33 7.72 3.19
CA ILE A 135 13.18 6.60 2.72
C ILE A 135 14.60 7.07 2.33
N PHE A 136 14.78 8.34 1.96
CA PHE A 136 16.06 8.89 1.54
C PHE A 136 16.91 9.44 2.71
N PHE A 137 16.28 10.14 3.67
CA PHE A 137 16.99 10.83 4.76
C PHE A 137 17.13 9.99 6.04
N ASP A 138 16.12 9.18 6.34
CA ASP A 138 16.13 8.23 7.45
C ASP A 138 16.66 6.89 6.91
N HIS A 139 17.43 6.16 7.71
CA HIS A 139 18.00 4.86 7.34
C HIS A 139 17.56 3.72 8.26
N ASP A 140 16.92 4.05 9.38
CA ASP A 140 16.40 3.14 10.40
C ASP A 140 15.21 2.31 9.85
N TRP A 141 14.58 2.76 8.75
CA TRP A 141 13.71 1.94 7.89
C TRP A 141 14.29 0.56 7.53
N LYS A 142 15.62 0.43 7.42
CA LYS A 142 16.27 -0.84 7.03
C LYS A 142 16.16 -1.89 8.13
N ASP A 143 16.23 -1.48 9.39
CA ASP A 143 16.10 -2.37 10.55
C ASP A 143 14.61 -2.67 10.89
N LEU A 144 13.69 -1.88 10.33
CA LEU A 144 12.24 -2.09 10.39
C LEU A 144 11.70 -3.08 9.34
N ILE A 145 12.49 -3.43 8.33
CA ILE A 145 12.13 -4.46 7.35
C ILE A 145 12.53 -5.84 7.91
N PRO A 146 11.60 -6.81 8.05
CA PRO A 146 11.96 -8.15 8.50
C PRO A 146 12.90 -8.81 7.49
N ALA A 147 14.02 -9.35 7.97
CA ALA A 147 15.08 -9.92 7.12
C ALA A 147 14.53 -10.93 6.10
N ASP A 148 14.68 -10.59 4.82
CA ASP A 148 14.19 -11.43 3.72
C ASP A 148 15.00 -12.74 3.63
N LYS A 149 14.29 -13.85 3.46
CA LYS A 149 14.89 -15.17 3.19
C LYS A 149 14.90 -15.54 1.70
N THR A 150 14.31 -14.70 0.86
CA THR A 150 14.17 -14.92 -0.59
C THR A 150 15.42 -14.48 -1.35
N GLY A 151 16.13 -13.45 -0.87
CA GLY A 151 17.30 -12.86 -1.52
C GLY A 151 16.95 -11.95 -2.70
N ASP A 152 15.67 -11.66 -2.90
CA ASP A 152 15.15 -10.92 -4.05
C ASP A 152 15.48 -9.42 -3.93
N PHE A 153 15.42 -8.89 -2.70
CA PHE A 153 15.84 -7.51 -2.43
C PHE A 153 17.33 -7.28 -2.71
N ASP A 154 18.21 -8.21 -2.38
CA ASP A 154 19.64 -8.09 -2.66
C ASP A 154 19.91 -8.09 -4.18
N MET A 155 19.22 -8.95 -4.94
CA MET A 155 19.28 -8.93 -6.41
C MET A 155 18.80 -7.58 -6.98
N VAL A 156 17.72 -7.01 -6.44
CA VAL A 156 17.23 -5.68 -6.84
C VAL A 156 18.24 -4.58 -6.47
N TYR A 157 18.85 -4.62 -5.29
CA TYR A 157 19.85 -3.64 -4.87
C TYR A 157 21.13 -3.70 -5.71
N ASP A 158 21.66 -4.89 -6.00
CA ASP A 158 22.84 -5.01 -6.87
C ASP A 158 22.50 -4.63 -8.32
N PHE A 159 21.33 -5.00 -8.85
CA PHE A 159 20.90 -4.52 -10.17
C PHE A 159 20.78 -2.99 -10.24
N LEU A 160 20.19 -2.35 -9.22
CA LEU A 160 20.11 -0.88 -9.11
C LEU A 160 21.50 -0.22 -9.03
N LYS A 161 22.46 -0.88 -8.38
CA LYS A 161 23.83 -0.42 -8.14
C LYS A 161 24.72 -0.55 -9.37
N GLU A 162 24.65 -1.66 -10.10
CA GLU A 162 25.28 -1.81 -11.42
C GLU A 162 24.71 -0.81 -12.44
N ASN A 163 23.37 -0.72 -12.50
CA ASN A 163 22.68 0.12 -13.48
C ASN A 163 22.53 1.59 -13.03
N TRP A 164 23.11 1.98 -11.89
CA TRP A 164 22.99 3.33 -11.32
C TRP A 164 23.38 4.44 -12.31
N LYS A 165 24.39 4.18 -13.15
CA LYS A 165 24.82 5.09 -14.22
C LYS A 165 23.71 5.32 -15.25
N ILE A 166 23.00 4.27 -15.66
CA ILE A 166 21.88 4.33 -16.61
C ILE A 166 20.68 5.03 -15.96
N ILE A 167 20.33 4.64 -14.74
CA ILE A 167 19.23 5.25 -13.96
C ILE A 167 19.44 6.76 -13.81
N LYS A 168 20.67 7.19 -13.48
CA LYS A 168 21.04 8.61 -13.39
C LYS A 168 20.89 9.36 -14.72
N TRP A 169 21.26 8.74 -15.85
CA TRP A 169 21.05 9.35 -17.17
C TRP A 169 19.57 9.42 -17.58
N VAL A 170 18.77 8.41 -17.25
CA VAL A 170 17.31 8.42 -17.47
C VAL A 170 16.64 9.51 -16.64
N ALA A 171 16.97 9.63 -15.35
CA ALA A 171 16.47 10.68 -14.47
C ALA A 171 16.86 12.09 -14.97
N LEU A 172 18.12 12.28 -15.38
CA LEU A 172 18.58 13.54 -15.98
C LEU A 172 17.81 13.88 -17.27
N GLY A 173 17.58 12.88 -18.13
CA GLY A 173 16.81 13.02 -19.37
C GLY A 173 15.35 13.42 -19.14
N ILE A 174 14.70 12.86 -18.11
CA ILE A 174 13.34 13.23 -17.70
C ILE A 174 13.30 14.70 -17.26
N VAL A 175 14.22 15.12 -16.38
CA VAL A 175 14.31 16.51 -15.89
C VAL A 175 14.58 17.50 -17.04
N ILE A 176 15.46 17.16 -17.99
CA ILE A 176 15.72 17.99 -19.17
C ILE A 176 14.48 18.04 -20.09
N SER A 177 13.77 16.94 -20.28
CA SER A 177 12.53 16.90 -21.09
C SER A 177 11.42 17.75 -20.48
N GLU A 178 11.23 17.72 -19.15
CA GLU A 178 10.28 18.60 -18.47
C GLU A 178 10.68 20.08 -18.57
N ARG A 179 11.99 20.38 -18.42
CA ARG A 179 12.50 21.76 -18.52
C ARG A 179 12.29 22.33 -19.92
N ASN A 180 12.62 21.59 -20.97
CA ASN A 180 12.36 22.00 -22.35
C ASN A 180 10.86 22.20 -22.62
N ARG A 181 9.99 21.35 -22.06
CA ARG A 181 8.53 21.50 -22.18
C ARG A 181 8.02 22.82 -21.61
N LYS A 182 8.64 23.34 -20.54
CA LYS A 182 8.32 24.65 -19.93
C LYS A 182 8.98 25.85 -20.61
N THR A 183 9.77 25.65 -21.66
CA THR A 183 10.49 26.74 -22.38
C THR A 183 9.87 27.02 -23.77
N ILE A 184 8.81 26.30 -24.14
CA ILE A 184 8.17 26.34 -25.47
C ILE A 184 6.67 26.75 -25.35
N THR A 185 6.26 27.21 -24.15
CA THR A 185 4.90 27.64 -23.79
C THR A 185 4.93 29.00 -23.13
#